data_AF-A0A8J8KI24-F1
#
_entry.id   AF-A0A8J8KI24-F1
#
_cell.length_a   1.000
_cell.length_b   1.000
_cell.length_c   1.000
_cell.angle_alpha   90.00
_cell.angle_beta   90.00
_cell.angle_gamma   90.00
#
_symmetry.space_group_name_H-M   'P 1'
#
loop_
_entity.id
_entity.type
_entity.pdbx_description
1 polymer ?
#
loop_
_entity_poly.entity_id
_entity_poly.type
_entity_poly.pdbx_seq_one_letter_code
_entity_poly.pdbx_strand_id
1 'polypeptide(L)'
;VVGDIDRGGVFASFFGTLALLDAADQALLAGFIVNKFRGSLDLLAPGLRTLEQLTGRPVLGTLPFDLDLWLDAEDSLAYGRVLGRPAAPRGEHWLRVAVVRLPRVSNATDAEALAVEPGVAVRFTAEPAEVAAADLVVVPGSKSTVADLAWLRETGLADAIGAHAAAGRPVLGICGGYQMLARSIRDDVESRAGEVTGLGLLDVDVEFAPDKVLGRPVGTALDTEVRGYEIHHGRISRIGRQLTPFVGDDGVSSGSVFGTHWHGAFESDEFRRRFLRLAADLAGRDGFEPAPDTEFAAVRQATVDRLGDLVEEHLDTEALWRLIEQGPPAGLPLLAPGATQ
;
A
#
# COMPACT_ATOMS: atom_id res chain seq x y z
N VAL A 1 9.15 -12.37 -19.37
CA VAL A 1 9.56 -11.07 -18.74
C VAL A 1 8.46 -10.05 -18.98
N VAL A 2 8.03 -9.33 -17.94
CA VAL A 2 7.05 -8.25 -18.05
C VAL A 2 7.78 -6.91 -17.98
N GLY A 3 7.51 -5.99 -18.90
CA GLY A 3 8.23 -4.71 -19.01
C GLY A 3 7.30 -3.52 -19.02
N ASP A 4 7.58 -2.51 -18.19
CA ASP A 4 6.83 -1.25 -18.11
C ASP A 4 7.28 -0.30 -19.25
N ILE A 5 6.43 -0.14 -20.28
CA ILE A 5 6.73 0.74 -21.42
C ILE A 5 6.55 2.22 -21.10
N ASP A 6 5.79 2.56 -20.06
CA ASP A 6 5.53 3.96 -19.65
C ASP A 6 6.82 4.63 -19.12
N ARG A 7 7.79 3.83 -18.64
CA ARG A 7 9.14 4.31 -18.26
C ARG A 7 10.10 4.50 -19.44
N GLY A 8 9.71 4.06 -20.64
CA GLY A 8 10.56 4.08 -21.83
C GLY A 8 11.63 2.98 -21.87
N GLY A 9 12.22 2.75 -23.04
CA GLY A 9 13.34 1.81 -23.21
C GLY A 9 12.99 0.32 -23.12
N VAL A 10 11.71 -0.06 -23.15
CA VAL A 10 11.24 -1.43 -22.88
C VAL A 10 11.92 -2.50 -23.73
N PHE A 11 12.15 -2.23 -25.02
CA PHE A 11 12.81 -3.17 -25.94
C PHE A 11 14.26 -3.45 -25.56
N ALA A 12 14.99 -2.39 -25.20
CA ALA A 12 16.37 -2.52 -24.72
C ALA A 12 16.42 -3.26 -23.38
N SER A 13 15.45 -3.01 -22.50
CA SER A 13 15.31 -3.74 -21.24
C SER A 13 15.06 -5.23 -21.49
N PHE A 14 14.11 -5.59 -22.35
CA PHE A 14 13.82 -6.99 -22.67
C PHE A 14 15.03 -7.72 -23.25
N PHE A 15 15.64 -7.13 -24.27
CA PHE A 15 16.82 -7.72 -24.90
C PHE A 15 17.99 -7.82 -23.92
N GLY A 16 18.27 -6.74 -23.17
CA GLY A 16 19.36 -6.69 -22.20
C GLY A 16 19.17 -7.68 -21.06
N THR A 17 17.97 -7.75 -20.45
CA THR A 17 17.67 -8.74 -19.41
C THR A 17 17.91 -10.15 -19.92
N LEU A 18 17.46 -10.49 -21.13
CA LEU A 18 17.70 -11.81 -21.69
C LEU A 18 19.18 -12.07 -21.97
N ALA A 19 19.86 -11.14 -22.64
CA ALA A 19 21.25 -11.34 -23.09
C ALA A 19 22.27 -11.39 -21.94
N LEU A 20 21.97 -10.77 -20.80
CA LEU A 20 22.83 -10.75 -19.61
C LEU A 20 22.72 -12.00 -18.73
N LEU A 21 21.67 -12.81 -18.92
CA LEU A 21 21.49 -14.07 -18.19
C LEU A 21 22.35 -15.18 -18.78
N ASP A 22 22.72 -16.17 -17.97
CA ASP A 22 23.41 -17.37 -18.44
C ASP A 22 22.47 -18.27 -19.28
N ALA A 23 23.04 -19.32 -19.88
CA ALA A 23 22.28 -20.21 -20.75
C ALA A 23 21.11 -20.93 -20.04
N ALA A 24 21.27 -21.27 -18.75
CA ALA A 24 20.25 -21.98 -18.00
C ALA A 24 19.06 -21.05 -17.70
N ASP A 25 19.32 -19.82 -17.28
CA ASP A 25 18.31 -18.82 -17.00
C ASP A 25 17.63 -18.31 -18.29
N GLN A 26 18.38 -18.14 -19.38
CA GLN A 26 17.81 -17.78 -20.68
C GLN A 26 16.81 -18.83 -21.17
N ALA A 27 17.03 -20.11 -20.88
CA ALA A 27 16.12 -21.19 -21.26
C ALA A 27 14.78 -21.12 -20.51
N LEU A 28 14.71 -20.45 -19.35
CA LEU A 28 13.49 -20.27 -18.58
C LEU A 28 12.64 -19.09 -19.07
N LEU A 29 13.23 -18.15 -19.83
CA LEU A 29 12.52 -17.00 -20.37
C LEU A 29 11.82 -17.34 -21.68
N ALA A 30 10.52 -17.64 -21.60
CA ALA A 30 9.74 -18.09 -22.76
C ALA A 30 9.18 -16.96 -23.65
N GLY A 31 9.18 -15.72 -23.20
CA GLY A 31 8.56 -14.61 -23.94
C GLY A 31 8.48 -13.31 -23.16
N PHE A 32 7.85 -12.32 -23.77
CA PHE A 32 7.75 -10.96 -23.25
C PHE A 32 6.29 -10.51 -23.14
N ILE A 33 5.98 -9.69 -22.14
CA ILE A 33 4.70 -8.98 -22.02
C ILE A 33 5.01 -7.49 -21.89
N VAL A 34 4.47 -6.69 -22.80
CA VAL A 34 4.52 -5.22 -22.68
C VAL A 34 3.41 -4.80 -21.73
N ASN A 35 3.74 -4.04 -20.69
CA ASN A 35 2.79 -3.53 -19.72
C ASN A 35 2.69 -2.00 -19.81
N LYS A 36 1.52 -1.44 -19.45
CA LYS A 36 1.25 0.00 -19.38
C LYS A 36 1.36 0.74 -20.72
N PHE A 37 0.94 0.10 -21.81
CA PHE A 37 1.01 0.70 -23.14
C PHE A 37 -0.02 1.81 -23.38
N ARG A 38 0.41 2.91 -23.99
CA ARG A 38 -0.45 4.00 -24.44
C ARG A 38 -0.29 4.20 -25.94
N GLY A 39 -1.40 4.24 -26.67
CA GLY A 39 -1.40 4.57 -28.10
C GLY A 39 -1.82 3.41 -28.99
N SER A 40 -1.47 3.50 -30.27
CA SER A 40 -1.86 2.52 -31.29
C SER A 40 -0.87 1.36 -31.35
N LEU A 41 -1.39 0.12 -31.26
CA LEU A 41 -0.60 -1.11 -31.40
C LEU A 41 0.10 -1.19 -32.76
N ASP A 42 -0.46 -0.61 -33.83
CA ASP A 42 0.15 -0.60 -35.16
C ASP A 42 1.51 0.11 -35.17
N LEU A 43 1.68 1.12 -34.30
CA LEU A 43 2.94 1.84 -34.14
C LEU A 43 3.97 1.03 -33.33
N LEU A 44 3.50 0.15 -32.44
CA LEU A 44 4.35 -0.71 -31.61
C LEU A 44 4.79 -1.98 -32.36
N ALA A 45 3.93 -2.49 -33.25
CA ALA A 45 4.10 -3.77 -33.93
C ALA A 45 5.46 -3.97 -34.64
N PRO A 46 6.06 -2.97 -35.31
CA PRO A 46 7.41 -3.11 -35.88
C PRO A 46 8.46 -3.45 -34.82
N GLY A 47 8.41 -2.79 -33.66
CA GLY A 47 9.36 -3.04 -32.56
C GLY A 47 9.18 -4.43 -31.94
N LEU A 48 7.93 -4.88 -31.78
CA LEU A 48 7.62 -6.23 -31.30
C LEU A 48 8.24 -7.29 -32.23
N ARG A 49 8.03 -7.16 -33.55
CA ARG A 49 8.62 -8.08 -34.54
C ARG A 49 10.15 -8.07 -34.51
N THR A 50 10.77 -6.91 -34.36
CA THR A 50 12.23 -6.83 -34.24
C THR A 50 12.72 -7.55 -32.98
N LEU A 51 12.04 -7.39 -31.85
CA LEU A 51 12.40 -8.10 -30.61
C LEU A 51 12.30 -9.62 -30.79
N GLU A 52 11.22 -10.12 -31.38
CA GLU A 52 11.05 -11.55 -31.65
C GLU A 52 12.15 -12.09 -32.57
N GLN A 53 12.51 -11.35 -33.62
CA GLN A 53 13.61 -11.72 -34.53
C GLN A 53 14.97 -11.78 -33.82
N LEU A 54 15.23 -10.82 -32.92
CA LEU A 54 16.49 -10.73 -32.21
C LEU A 54 16.63 -11.79 -31.11
N THR A 55 15.52 -12.23 -30.52
CA THR A 55 15.51 -13.06 -29.30
C THR A 55 15.02 -14.49 -29.54
N GLY A 56 14.33 -14.74 -30.65
CA GLY A 56 13.64 -16.00 -30.93
C GLY A 56 12.48 -16.30 -29.97
N ARG A 57 12.01 -15.30 -29.23
CA ARG A 57 10.96 -15.44 -28.20
C ARG A 57 9.78 -14.52 -28.52
N PRO A 58 8.53 -15.02 -28.43
CA PRO A 58 7.35 -14.23 -28.76
C PRO A 58 7.09 -13.10 -27.76
N VAL A 59 6.38 -12.08 -28.24
CA VAL A 59 5.64 -11.18 -27.36
C VAL A 59 4.25 -11.79 -27.13
N LEU A 60 3.98 -12.19 -25.89
CA LEU A 60 2.73 -12.84 -25.49
C LEU A 60 1.55 -11.87 -25.40
N GLY A 61 1.79 -10.58 -25.55
CA GLY A 61 0.74 -9.56 -25.60
C GLY A 61 1.20 -8.20 -25.08
N THR A 62 0.29 -7.24 -25.17
CA THR A 62 0.53 -5.85 -24.76
C THR A 62 -0.64 -5.35 -23.92
N LEU A 63 -0.45 -5.27 -22.60
CA LEU A 63 -1.43 -4.72 -21.69
C LEU A 63 -1.49 -3.19 -21.83
N PRO A 64 -2.68 -2.61 -22.04
CA PRO A 64 -2.83 -1.17 -22.09
C PRO A 64 -2.60 -0.56 -20.71
N PHE A 65 -2.30 0.74 -20.70
CA PHE A 65 -2.39 1.54 -19.50
C PHE A 65 -3.88 1.77 -19.21
N ASP A 66 -4.37 1.16 -18.13
CA ASP A 66 -5.71 1.41 -17.61
C ASP A 66 -5.62 2.37 -16.40
N LEU A 67 -6.39 3.46 -16.43
CA LEU A 67 -6.41 4.48 -15.38
C LEU A 67 -7.23 4.05 -14.16
N ASP A 68 -8.17 3.12 -14.35
CA ASP A 68 -9.07 2.61 -13.33
C ASP A 68 -8.49 1.34 -12.68
N LEU A 69 -7.44 0.77 -13.27
CA LEU A 69 -6.66 -0.32 -12.66
C LEU A 69 -5.59 0.22 -11.71
N TRP A 70 -5.86 0.05 -10.41
CA TRP A 70 -4.90 0.34 -9.36
C TRP A 70 -4.84 -0.84 -8.39
N LEU A 71 -3.70 -1.55 -8.36
CA LEU A 71 -3.51 -2.77 -7.57
C LEU A 71 -2.50 -2.54 -6.45
N ASP A 72 -2.75 -3.24 -5.33
CA ASP A 72 -2.05 -3.28 -4.05
C ASP A 72 -0.67 -2.60 -4.10
N ALA A 73 -0.52 -1.50 -3.35
CA ALA A 73 0.61 -0.57 -3.43
C ALA A 73 1.96 -1.13 -2.93
N GLU A 74 2.06 -2.44 -2.71
CA GLU A 74 3.11 -3.08 -1.90
C GLU A 74 4.54 -2.77 -2.40
N ASP A 75 4.72 -2.57 -3.71
CA ASP A 75 6.03 -2.24 -4.30
C ASP A 75 6.10 -0.91 -5.06
N SER A 76 4.96 -0.21 -5.22
CA SER A 76 4.87 0.98 -6.09
C SER A 76 4.12 2.11 -5.41
N LEU A 77 4.59 2.54 -4.23
CA LEU A 77 4.13 3.79 -3.65
C LEU A 77 4.48 4.93 -4.61
N ALA A 78 3.49 5.30 -5.42
CA ALA A 78 3.54 6.42 -6.33
C ALA A 78 3.80 7.69 -5.52
N TYR A 79 5.04 8.15 -5.51
CA TYR A 79 5.46 9.33 -4.75
C TYR A 79 4.61 10.53 -5.19
N GLY A 80 4.00 11.22 -4.22
CA GLY A 80 3.24 12.45 -4.44
C GLY A 80 1.93 12.28 -5.22
N ARG A 81 1.45 11.05 -5.43
CA ARG A 81 0.17 10.80 -6.12
C ARG A 81 -0.93 10.40 -5.14
N VAL A 82 -2.14 10.82 -5.49
CA VAL A 82 -3.36 10.31 -4.85
C VAL A 82 -3.49 8.82 -5.20
N LEU A 83 -3.89 8.02 -4.21
CA LEU A 83 -4.19 6.61 -4.39
C LEU A 83 -5.43 6.44 -5.25
N GLY A 84 -5.30 5.65 -6.32
CA GLY A 84 -6.33 5.48 -7.33
C GLY A 84 -6.85 6.82 -7.88
N ARG A 85 -8.13 6.83 -8.25
CA ARG A 85 -8.86 8.00 -8.70
C ARG A 85 -10.12 8.14 -7.83
N PRO A 86 -10.12 9.01 -6.82
CA PRO A 86 -11.24 9.05 -5.90
C PRO A 86 -12.49 9.56 -6.63
N ALA A 87 -13.62 8.90 -6.38
CA ALA A 87 -14.91 9.36 -6.84
C ALA A 87 -15.28 10.70 -6.18
N ALA A 88 -16.13 11.48 -6.85
CA ALA A 88 -16.60 12.75 -6.30
C ALA A 88 -17.30 12.56 -4.94
N PRO A 89 -17.19 13.52 -4.01
CA PRO A 89 -17.87 13.44 -2.72
C PRO A 89 -19.38 13.38 -2.91
N ARG A 90 -20.05 12.64 -2.02
CA ARG A 90 -21.53 12.66 -1.95
C ARG A 90 -22.04 13.94 -1.27
N GLY A 91 -21.27 14.47 -0.33
CA GLY A 91 -21.49 15.78 0.31
C GLY A 91 -20.75 16.93 -0.37
N GLU A 92 -20.67 18.07 0.32
CA GLU A 92 -20.04 19.30 -0.17
C GLU A 92 -18.51 19.33 -0.01
N HIS A 93 -17.98 18.51 0.91
CA HIS A 93 -16.57 18.53 1.26
C HIS A 93 -15.81 17.27 0.83
N TRP A 94 -14.57 17.49 0.42
CA TRP A 94 -13.54 16.46 0.32
C TRP A 94 -12.89 16.23 1.67
N LEU A 95 -12.47 14.98 1.93
CA LEU A 95 -11.61 14.64 3.06
C LEU A 95 -10.21 14.28 2.54
N ARG A 96 -9.21 15.12 2.83
CA ARG A 96 -7.83 14.89 2.38
C ARG A 96 -7.08 14.08 3.43
N VAL A 97 -6.57 12.91 3.05
CA VAL A 97 -5.85 12.00 3.95
C VAL A 97 -4.40 11.95 3.53
N ALA A 98 -3.48 12.28 4.44
CA ALA A 98 -2.05 12.07 4.25
C ALA A 98 -1.64 10.78 4.96
N VAL A 99 -1.22 9.78 4.20
CA VAL A 99 -0.59 8.57 4.72
C VAL A 99 0.91 8.77 4.68
N VAL A 100 1.55 8.66 5.82
CA VAL A 100 2.99 8.86 5.92
C VAL A 100 3.71 7.72 5.21
N ARG A 101 4.49 8.05 4.18
CA ARG A 101 5.26 7.09 3.40
C ARG A 101 6.54 6.73 4.16
N LEU A 102 6.41 5.77 5.07
CA LEU A 102 7.55 5.21 5.79
C LEU A 102 8.48 4.45 4.83
N PRO A 103 9.82 4.49 5.04
CA PRO A 103 10.76 3.73 4.22
C PRO A 103 10.50 2.22 4.22
N ARG A 104 9.94 1.69 5.31
CA ARG A 104 9.66 0.26 5.49
C ARG A 104 8.19 0.03 5.82
N VAL A 105 7.30 0.74 5.14
CA VAL A 105 5.86 0.58 5.31
C VAL A 105 5.45 -0.89 5.17
N SER A 106 4.49 -1.31 5.98
CA SER A 106 3.81 -2.60 5.87
C SER A 106 2.32 -2.38 5.63
N ASN A 107 1.68 -3.34 4.97
CA ASN A 107 0.21 -3.41 4.86
C ASN A 107 -0.40 -2.11 4.32
N ALA A 108 0.13 -1.62 3.20
CA ALA A 108 -0.36 -0.39 2.55
C ALA A 108 -1.87 -0.46 2.21
N THR A 109 -2.43 -1.68 2.15
CA THR A 109 -3.86 -2.00 2.01
C THR A 109 -4.76 -1.28 3.01
N ASP A 110 -4.28 -0.95 4.21
CA ASP A 110 -5.07 -0.16 5.18
C ASP A 110 -5.45 1.22 4.64
N ALA A 111 -4.56 1.85 3.87
CA ALA A 111 -4.82 3.14 3.24
C ALA A 111 -5.80 3.01 2.05
N GLU A 112 -5.79 1.86 1.39
CA GLU A 112 -6.66 1.57 0.24
C GLU A 112 -8.11 1.45 0.67
N ALA A 113 -8.34 0.82 1.82
CA ALA A 113 -9.65 0.78 2.44
C ALA A 113 -10.22 2.18 2.65
N LEU A 114 -9.41 3.17 3.03
CA LEU A 114 -9.86 4.57 3.11
C LEU A 114 -10.09 5.20 1.72
N ALA A 115 -9.26 4.85 0.75
CA ALA A 115 -9.26 5.44 -0.60
C ALA A 115 -10.45 5.02 -1.48
N VAL A 116 -11.09 3.89 -1.19
CA VAL A 116 -12.28 3.47 -1.94
C VAL A 116 -13.50 4.34 -1.65
N GLU A 117 -13.50 5.09 -0.53
CA GLU A 117 -14.64 5.90 -0.13
C GLU A 117 -14.76 7.16 -1.01
N PRO A 118 -15.91 7.39 -1.68
CA PRO A 118 -16.14 8.60 -2.47
C PRO A 118 -15.93 9.88 -1.64
N GLY A 119 -15.23 10.87 -2.22
CA GLY A 119 -14.89 12.11 -1.53
C GLY A 119 -13.67 12.04 -0.61
N VAL A 120 -13.03 10.89 -0.47
CA VAL A 120 -11.77 10.74 0.27
C VAL A 120 -10.60 10.76 -0.70
N ALA A 121 -9.70 11.74 -0.55
CA ALA A 121 -8.48 11.85 -1.34
C ALA A 121 -7.28 11.41 -0.49
N VAL A 122 -6.85 10.16 -0.66
CA VAL A 122 -5.71 9.59 0.07
C VAL A 122 -4.41 9.81 -0.70
N ARG A 123 -3.37 10.32 -0.05
CA ARG A 123 -2.04 10.50 -0.64
C ARG A 123 -0.97 9.90 0.25
N PHE A 124 -0.06 9.14 -0.34
CA PHE A 124 1.20 8.77 0.31
C PHE A 124 2.23 9.89 0.18
N THR A 125 2.76 10.35 1.30
CA THR A 125 3.68 11.49 1.33
C THR A 125 4.81 11.32 2.32
N ALA A 126 5.99 11.85 1.96
CA ALA A 126 7.12 12.07 2.86
C ALA A 126 7.36 13.57 3.10
N GLU A 127 6.43 14.45 2.69
CA GLU A 127 6.56 15.89 2.77
C GLU A 127 5.83 16.45 4.00
N PRO A 128 6.53 17.09 4.96
CA PRO A 128 5.90 17.67 6.15
C PRO A 128 4.78 18.68 5.85
N ALA A 129 4.92 19.43 4.75
CA ALA A 129 3.90 20.40 4.33
C ALA A 129 2.57 19.74 3.93
N GLU A 130 2.62 18.54 3.32
CA GLU A 130 1.42 17.79 2.96
C GLU A 130 0.74 17.20 4.18
N VAL A 131 1.53 16.71 5.17
CA VAL A 131 1.02 16.25 6.48
C VAL A 131 0.32 17.40 7.21
N ALA A 132 0.92 18.59 7.23
CA ALA A 132 0.32 19.77 7.86
C ALA A 132 -1.00 20.19 7.18
N ALA A 133 -1.09 20.04 5.85
CA ALA A 133 -2.27 20.45 5.09
C ALA A 133 -3.42 19.43 5.13
N ALA A 134 -3.14 18.15 5.37
CA ALA A 134 -4.11 17.05 5.38
C ALA A 134 -5.22 17.26 6.41
N ASP A 135 -6.41 16.73 6.17
CA ASP A 135 -7.53 16.74 7.12
C ASP A 135 -7.45 15.56 8.11
N LEU A 136 -6.90 14.41 7.66
CA LEU A 136 -6.55 13.26 8.48
C LEU A 136 -5.11 12.83 8.17
N VAL A 137 -4.33 12.55 9.21
CA VAL A 137 -2.98 11.96 9.07
C VAL A 137 -3.03 10.49 9.48
N VAL A 138 -2.49 9.61 8.64
CA VAL A 138 -2.33 8.18 8.93
C VAL A 138 -0.85 7.85 9.02
N VAL A 139 -0.43 7.31 10.16
CA VAL A 139 0.88 6.68 10.34
C VAL A 139 0.68 5.17 10.16
N PRO A 140 1.08 4.59 9.01
CA PRO A 140 0.78 3.19 8.69
C PRO A 140 1.67 2.22 9.47
N GLY A 141 1.47 0.92 9.24
CA GLY A 141 2.34 -0.12 9.76
C GLY A 141 3.79 0.01 9.25
N SER A 142 4.73 -0.50 10.03
CA SER A 142 6.15 -0.52 9.69
C SER A 142 6.73 -1.92 9.94
N LYS A 143 7.61 -2.37 9.04
CA LYS A 143 8.44 -3.57 9.22
C LYS A 143 9.67 -3.30 10.12
N SER A 144 9.88 -2.05 10.56
CA SER A 144 10.96 -1.66 11.47
C SER A 144 10.58 -0.39 12.24
N THR A 145 9.73 -0.53 13.26
CA THR A 145 9.11 0.58 14.00
C THR A 145 10.12 1.59 14.52
N VAL A 146 11.20 1.16 15.19
CA VAL A 146 12.20 2.08 15.76
C VAL A 146 13.00 2.83 14.70
N ALA A 147 13.37 2.17 13.60
CA ALA A 147 14.13 2.81 12.53
C ALA A 147 13.28 3.84 11.77
N ASP A 148 12.01 3.51 11.50
CA ASP A 148 11.11 4.43 10.84
C ASP A 148 10.69 5.60 11.76
N LEU A 149 10.59 5.39 13.08
CA LEU A 149 10.43 6.48 14.04
C LEU A 149 11.60 7.46 14.02
N ALA A 150 12.84 6.96 13.95
CA ALA A 150 14.02 7.81 13.80
C ALA A 150 13.96 8.61 12.50
N TRP A 151 13.59 7.96 11.39
CA TRP A 151 13.41 8.62 10.10
C TRP A 151 12.34 9.72 10.12
N LEU A 152 11.22 9.53 10.82
CA LEU A 152 10.20 10.58 10.99
C LEU A 152 10.76 11.84 11.67
N ARG A 153 11.66 11.66 12.64
CA ARG A 153 12.34 12.77 13.32
C ARG A 153 13.33 13.47 12.40
N GLU A 154 14.18 12.70 11.72
CA GLU A 154 15.22 13.22 10.81
C GLU A 154 14.65 14.02 9.65
N THR A 155 13.43 13.70 9.21
CA THR A 155 12.75 14.35 8.08
C THR A 155 11.79 15.47 8.48
N GLY A 156 11.62 15.74 9.78
CA GLY A 156 10.67 16.74 10.28
C GLY A 156 9.19 16.32 10.20
N LEU A 157 8.91 15.07 9.79
CA LEU A 157 7.55 14.52 9.77
C LEU A 157 6.99 14.34 11.18
N ALA A 158 7.82 13.95 12.15
CA ALA A 158 7.43 13.84 13.56
C ALA A 158 6.83 15.16 14.09
N ASP A 159 7.49 16.28 13.80
CA ASP A 159 7.04 17.61 14.21
C ASP A 159 5.74 18.00 13.50
N ALA A 160 5.60 17.70 12.21
CA ALA A 160 4.37 17.95 11.46
C ALA A 160 3.19 17.14 12.00
N ILE A 161 3.38 15.86 12.32
CA ILE A 161 2.36 14.99 12.94
C ILE A 161 1.98 15.55 14.31
N GLY A 162 2.96 15.91 15.14
CA GLY A 162 2.73 16.49 16.46
C GLY A 162 1.96 17.81 16.41
N ALA A 163 2.33 18.72 15.50
CA ALA A 163 1.63 19.98 15.29
C ALA A 163 0.19 19.77 14.77
N HIS A 164 -0.01 18.79 13.88
CA HIS A 164 -1.33 18.42 13.38
C HIS A 164 -2.24 17.92 14.52
N ALA A 165 -1.73 17.01 15.37
CA ALA A 165 -2.45 16.53 16.56
C ALA A 165 -2.73 17.66 17.56
N ALA A 166 -1.75 18.54 17.82
CA ALA A 166 -1.90 19.67 18.75
C ALA A 166 -2.96 20.69 18.28
N ALA A 167 -3.24 20.75 16.98
CA ALA A 167 -4.33 21.53 16.41
C ALA A 167 -5.72 20.85 16.56
N GLY A 168 -5.81 19.71 17.24
CA GLY A 168 -7.05 18.95 17.44
C GLY A 168 -7.51 18.18 16.21
N ARG A 169 -6.66 18.05 15.19
CA ARG A 169 -6.99 17.37 13.93
C ARG A 169 -6.64 15.88 14.03
N PRO A 170 -7.35 15.01 13.29
CA PRO A 170 -7.27 13.58 13.51
C PRO A 170 -5.95 12.95 13.04
N VAL A 171 -5.38 12.12 13.91
CA VAL A 171 -4.20 11.28 13.61
C VAL A 171 -4.55 9.82 13.91
N LEU A 172 -4.30 8.94 12.96
CA LEU A 172 -4.51 7.50 13.08
C LEU A 172 -3.18 6.74 12.96
N GLY A 173 -2.79 6.02 13.99
CA GLY A 173 -1.68 5.07 13.94
C GLY A 173 -2.18 3.64 13.75
N ILE A 174 -1.57 2.88 12.84
CA ILE A 174 -1.89 1.46 12.61
C ILE A 174 -0.63 0.62 12.84
N CYS A 175 -0.73 -0.41 13.68
CA CYS A 175 0.35 -1.34 14.03
C CYS A 175 1.65 -0.63 14.40
N GLY A 176 2.73 -0.74 13.62
CA GLY A 176 3.98 0.01 13.85
C GLY A 176 3.74 1.52 14.01
N GLY A 177 2.82 2.11 13.25
CA GLY A 177 2.44 3.50 13.40
C GLY A 177 1.75 3.81 14.72
N TYR A 178 0.87 2.94 15.22
CA TYR A 178 0.31 3.06 16.58
C TYR A 178 1.42 3.03 17.63
N GLN A 179 2.38 2.11 17.48
CA GLN A 179 3.51 2.00 18.40
C GLN A 179 4.38 3.26 18.38
N MET A 180 4.57 3.89 17.22
CA MET A 180 5.29 5.18 17.12
C MET A 180 4.58 6.31 17.89
N LEU A 181 3.25 6.31 17.97
CA LEU A 181 2.47 7.32 18.70
C LEU A 181 2.61 7.19 20.23
N ALA A 182 3.13 6.06 20.72
CA ALA A 182 3.31 5.78 22.14
C ALA A 182 4.21 6.80 22.86
N ARG A 183 4.17 6.76 24.20
CA ARG A 183 5.09 7.51 25.05
C ARG A 183 6.49 6.92 25.01
N SER A 184 6.61 5.60 25.17
CA SER A 184 7.87 4.88 25.06
C SER A 184 7.71 3.55 24.32
N ILE A 185 8.80 3.12 23.70
CA ILE A 185 8.91 1.85 22.99
C ILE A 185 10.16 1.17 23.52
N ARG A 186 10.02 -0.03 24.09
CA ARG A 186 11.13 -0.90 24.44
C ARG A 186 11.25 -1.99 23.40
N ASP A 187 12.36 -1.99 22.65
CA ASP A 187 12.62 -2.96 21.60
C ASP A 187 14.00 -3.60 21.75
N ASP A 188 14.01 -4.72 22.48
CA ASP A 188 15.16 -5.61 22.64
C ASP A 188 15.18 -6.75 21.58
N VAL A 189 14.24 -6.74 20.63
CA VAL A 189 13.96 -7.87 19.72
C VAL A 189 14.31 -7.54 18.27
N GLU A 190 13.61 -6.59 17.64
CA GLU A 190 13.77 -6.26 16.23
C GLU A 190 14.94 -5.30 16.03
N SER A 191 14.90 -4.13 16.66
CA SER A 191 15.97 -3.13 16.56
C SER A 191 17.10 -3.33 17.57
N ARG A 192 16.81 -3.96 18.72
CA ARG A 192 17.73 -4.09 19.87
C ARG A 192 18.24 -2.74 20.39
N ALA A 193 17.47 -1.68 20.18
CA ALA A 193 17.80 -0.34 20.62
C ALA A 193 17.56 -0.11 22.12
N GLY A 194 16.92 -1.07 22.81
CA GLY A 194 16.50 -0.90 24.20
C GLY A 194 15.26 -0.02 24.28
N GLU A 195 15.23 0.92 25.23
CA GLU A 195 14.12 1.86 25.38
C GLU A 195 14.36 3.14 24.57
N VAL A 196 13.38 3.50 23.73
CA VAL A 196 13.34 4.75 22.99
C VAL A 196 12.05 5.51 23.32
N THR A 197 12.12 6.84 23.34
CA THR A 197 10.92 7.68 23.44
C THR A 197 10.12 7.56 22.14
N GLY A 198 8.80 7.42 22.22
CA GLY A 198 7.91 7.52 21.05
C GLY A 198 7.60 8.97 20.69
N LEU A 199 6.55 9.21 19.91
CA LEU A 199 6.07 10.58 19.62
C LEU A 199 5.30 11.19 20.78
N GLY A 200 4.85 10.38 21.75
CA GLY A 200 4.18 10.85 22.96
C GLY A 200 2.77 11.40 22.73
N LEU A 201 2.12 10.99 21.65
CA LEU A 201 0.75 11.42 21.31
C LEU A 201 -0.32 10.56 22.00
N LEU A 202 0.03 9.34 22.40
CA LEU A 202 -0.78 8.45 23.21
C LEU A 202 -0.01 8.05 24.48
N ASP A 203 -0.66 8.13 25.65
CA ASP A 203 -0.07 7.71 26.93
C ASP A 203 -0.08 6.18 27.09
N VAL A 204 0.60 5.50 26.18
CA VAL A 204 0.83 4.06 26.19
C VAL A 204 2.32 3.75 26.16
N ASP A 205 2.71 2.62 26.73
CA ASP A 205 4.06 2.07 26.57
C ASP A 205 3.99 0.79 25.76
N VAL A 206 4.96 0.61 24.87
CA VAL A 206 5.07 -0.56 23.99
C VAL A 206 6.31 -1.35 24.39
N GLU A 207 6.19 -2.67 24.47
CA GLU A 207 7.31 -3.58 24.66
C GLU A 207 7.29 -4.67 23.59
N PHE A 208 8.41 -4.88 22.90
CA PHE A 208 8.55 -5.92 21.90
C PHE A 208 8.90 -7.25 22.55
N ALA A 209 8.15 -8.29 22.19
CA ALA A 209 8.39 -9.66 22.64
C ALA A 209 8.91 -10.53 21.48
N PRO A 210 9.74 -11.56 21.76
CA PRO A 210 10.20 -12.50 20.74
C PRO A 210 9.06 -13.21 20.01
N ASP A 211 7.99 -13.52 20.74
CA ASP A 211 6.81 -14.18 20.19
C ASP A 211 5.90 -13.18 19.48
N LYS A 212 5.69 -13.40 18.18
CA LYS A 212 4.80 -12.60 17.36
C LYS A 212 3.34 -12.85 17.75
N VAL A 213 2.57 -11.78 17.94
CA VAL A 213 1.11 -11.84 18.04
C VAL A 213 0.56 -12.01 16.63
N LEU A 214 -0.23 -13.07 16.45
CA LEU A 214 -0.87 -13.44 15.19
C LEU A 214 -2.34 -13.72 15.48
N GLY A 215 -3.23 -13.04 14.78
CA GLY A 215 -4.66 -13.16 15.04
C GLY A 215 -5.53 -12.63 13.92
N ARG A 216 -6.81 -13.01 13.95
CA ARG A 216 -7.89 -12.43 13.13
C ARG A 216 -9.05 -12.06 14.04
N PRO A 217 -8.87 -11.04 14.90
CA PRO A 217 -9.85 -10.72 15.91
C PRO A 217 -11.12 -10.11 15.29
N VAL A 218 -12.20 -10.23 16.05
CA VAL A 218 -13.50 -9.62 15.77
C VAL A 218 -13.94 -8.89 17.03
N GLY A 219 -14.34 -7.65 16.90
CA GLY A 219 -14.73 -6.80 18.01
C GLY A 219 -15.79 -5.79 17.62
N THR A 220 -15.91 -4.73 18.42
CA THR A 220 -16.85 -3.63 18.19
C THR A 220 -16.13 -2.31 18.34
N ALA A 221 -16.44 -1.36 17.47
CA ALA A 221 -15.96 0.02 17.54
C ALA A 221 -17.02 0.94 16.94
N LEU A 222 -17.21 2.13 17.50
CA LEU A 222 -18.21 3.09 17.02
C LEU A 222 -19.59 2.45 16.77
N ASP A 223 -20.03 1.57 17.69
CA ASP A 223 -21.28 0.78 17.63
C ASP A 223 -21.48 -0.07 16.36
N THR A 224 -20.40 -0.60 15.80
CA THR A 224 -20.44 -1.57 14.69
C THR A 224 -19.42 -2.69 14.88
N GLU A 225 -19.66 -3.84 14.26
CA GLU A 225 -18.70 -4.94 14.22
C GLU A 225 -17.46 -4.53 13.42
N VAL A 226 -16.28 -4.84 13.94
CA VAL A 226 -15.00 -4.64 13.27
C VAL A 226 -14.26 -5.95 13.20
N ARG A 227 -13.71 -6.25 12.03
CA ARG A 227 -12.83 -7.39 11.78
C ARG A 227 -11.47 -6.86 11.39
N GLY A 228 -10.42 -7.52 11.86
CA GLY A 228 -9.06 -7.18 11.49
C GLY A 228 -8.15 -8.40 11.56
N TYR A 229 -6.86 -8.15 11.41
CA TYR A 229 -5.81 -9.11 11.69
C TYR A 229 -4.61 -8.44 12.36
N GLU A 230 -3.87 -9.24 13.11
CA GLU A 230 -2.71 -8.81 13.89
C GLU A 230 -1.48 -9.60 13.44
N ILE A 231 -0.37 -8.89 13.25
CA ILE A 231 0.93 -9.46 12.90
C ILE A 231 2.07 -8.59 13.44
N HIS A 232 2.32 -8.64 14.75
CA HIS A 232 3.25 -7.71 15.40
C HIS A 232 4.00 -8.32 16.59
N HIS A 233 5.20 -7.81 16.85
CA HIS A 233 6.00 -8.15 18.04
C HIS A 233 5.73 -7.20 19.22
N GLY A 234 5.53 -5.90 18.94
CA GLY A 234 5.23 -4.89 19.94
C GLY A 234 3.87 -5.12 20.61
N ARG A 235 3.83 -5.07 21.94
CA ARG A 235 2.60 -5.21 22.75
C ARG A 235 2.45 -4.00 23.65
N ILE A 236 1.22 -3.61 23.94
CA ILE A 236 0.97 -2.55 24.93
C ILE A 236 1.26 -3.11 26.32
N SER A 237 2.29 -2.59 26.99
CA SER A 237 2.68 -2.99 28.35
C SER A 237 2.02 -2.11 29.41
N ARG A 238 1.62 -0.88 29.05
CA ARG A 238 0.90 0.05 29.93
C ARG A 238 -0.05 0.94 29.14
N ILE A 239 -1.23 1.19 29.71
CA ILE A 239 -2.22 2.17 29.21
C ILE A 239 -2.46 3.22 30.29
N GLY A 240 -2.39 4.50 29.90
CA GLY A 240 -2.73 5.65 30.73
C GLY A 240 -4.21 5.72 31.11
N ARG A 241 -4.54 6.37 32.23
CA ARG A 241 -5.91 6.39 32.78
C ARG A 241 -6.93 7.19 31.96
N GLN A 242 -6.47 8.09 31.07
CA GLN A 242 -7.32 9.03 30.34
C GLN A 242 -7.58 8.61 28.88
N LEU A 243 -7.25 7.37 28.53
CA LEU A 243 -7.44 6.84 27.17
C LEU A 243 -8.79 6.14 27.05
N THR A 244 -9.41 6.28 25.88
CA THR A 244 -10.69 5.63 25.57
C THR A 244 -10.44 4.44 24.63
N PRO A 245 -11.09 3.28 24.82
CA PRO A 245 -10.99 2.16 23.88
C PRO A 245 -11.34 2.57 22.45
N PHE A 246 -10.68 1.99 21.45
CA PHE A 246 -10.91 2.32 20.05
C PHE A 246 -11.46 1.16 19.21
N VAL A 247 -10.76 0.02 19.11
CA VAL A 247 -11.14 -1.09 18.19
C VAL A 247 -11.16 -2.44 18.90
N GLY A 248 -12.35 -2.92 19.25
CA GLY A 248 -12.48 -4.22 19.92
C GLY A 248 -11.81 -4.21 21.30
N ASP A 249 -10.95 -5.18 21.56
CA ASP A 249 -10.11 -5.27 22.75
C ASP A 249 -8.72 -4.63 22.58
N ASP A 250 -8.43 -4.08 21.39
CA ASP A 250 -7.20 -3.38 21.07
C ASP A 250 -7.44 -1.88 20.79
N GLY A 251 -6.35 -1.13 20.85
CA GLY A 251 -6.34 0.24 20.42
C GLY A 251 -6.98 1.21 21.39
N VAL A 252 -6.54 2.45 21.28
CA VAL A 252 -6.93 3.53 22.18
C VAL A 252 -7.07 4.83 21.41
N SER A 253 -7.78 5.77 22.01
CA SER A 253 -7.87 7.14 21.55
C SER A 253 -7.66 8.15 22.67
N SER A 254 -7.14 9.32 22.30
CA SER A 254 -7.03 10.50 23.14
C SER A 254 -7.31 11.75 22.32
N GLY A 255 -8.45 12.40 22.57
CA GLY A 255 -8.89 13.52 21.74
C GLY A 255 -9.05 13.11 20.28
N SER A 256 -8.23 13.70 19.39
CA SER A 256 -8.22 13.41 17.96
C SER A 256 -7.17 12.37 17.53
N VAL A 257 -6.45 11.77 18.47
CA VAL A 257 -5.42 10.76 18.18
C VAL A 257 -5.96 9.37 18.44
N PHE A 258 -5.83 8.48 17.45
CA PHE A 258 -6.33 7.11 17.45
C PHE A 258 -5.19 6.15 17.13
N GLY A 259 -5.20 4.96 17.74
CA GLY A 259 -4.19 3.93 17.50
C GLY A 259 -4.75 2.53 17.66
N THR A 260 -4.37 1.60 16.79
CA THR A 260 -4.70 0.17 16.89
C THR A 260 -3.63 -0.68 16.21
N HIS A 261 -3.41 -1.91 16.67
CA HIS A 261 -2.63 -2.95 16.01
C HIS A 261 -3.37 -3.65 14.88
N TRP A 262 -4.70 -3.53 14.81
CA TRP A 262 -5.50 -4.25 13.83
C TRP A 262 -5.32 -3.66 12.44
N HIS A 263 -4.64 -4.41 11.59
CA HIS A 263 -4.69 -4.21 10.14
C HIS A 263 -6.04 -4.69 9.61
N GLY A 264 -6.47 -4.15 8.47
CA GLY A 264 -7.73 -4.49 7.82
C GLY A 264 -8.98 -4.02 8.57
N ALA A 265 -8.85 -3.34 9.71
CA ALA A 265 -10.00 -2.82 10.48
C ALA A 265 -10.93 -1.96 9.60
N PHE A 266 -10.34 -1.12 8.74
CA PHE A 266 -11.05 -0.22 7.84
C PHE A 266 -11.63 -0.91 6.59
N GLU A 267 -11.38 -2.21 6.39
CA GLU A 267 -12.10 -3.02 5.42
C GLU A 267 -13.55 -3.29 5.88
N SER A 268 -13.82 -3.16 7.19
CA SER A 268 -15.18 -3.21 7.74
C SER A 268 -15.94 -1.93 7.36
N ASP A 269 -16.81 -2.03 6.35
CA ASP A 269 -17.37 -0.87 5.66
C ASP A 269 -18.10 0.13 6.57
N GLU A 270 -18.97 -0.34 7.46
CA GLU A 270 -19.69 0.54 8.38
C GLU A 270 -18.74 1.24 9.36
N PHE A 271 -17.71 0.54 9.83
CA PHE A 271 -16.72 1.12 10.74
C PHE A 271 -15.91 2.19 10.04
N ARG A 272 -15.42 1.91 8.83
CA ARG A 272 -14.72 2.88 8.00
C ARG A 272 -15.54 4.15 7.81
N ARG A 273 -16.81 4.03 7.41
CA ARG A 273 -17.68 5.19 7.19
C ARG A 273 -17.88 6.02 8.45
N ARG A 274 -18.11 5.37 9.60
CA ARG A 274 -18.26 6.07 10.89
C ARG A 274 -16.97 6.76 11.32
N PHE A 275 -15.83 6.09 11.15
CA PHE A 275 -14.53 6.69 11.45
C PHE A 275 -14.22 7.88 10.53
N LEU A 276 -14.46 7.77 9.23
CA LEU A 276 -14.22 8.86 8.28
C LEU A 276 -15.12 10.07 8.56
N ARG A 277 -16.38 9.85 8.98
CA ARG A 277 -17.26 10.91 9.45
C ARG A 277 -16.71 11.58 10.73
N LEU A 278 -16.31 10.78 11.73
CA LEU A 278 -15.67 11.30 12.94
C LEU A 278 -14.40 12.11 12.63
N ALA A 279 -13.54 11.62 11.73
CA ALA A 279 -12.34 12.33 11.30
C ALA A 279 -12.69 13.63 10.58
N ALA A 280 -13.71 13.63 9.72
CA ALA A 280 -14.19 14.83 9.06
C ALA A 280 -14.70 15.88 10.05
N ASP A 281 -15.49 15.48 11.05
CA ASP A 281 -16.01 16.37 12.10
C ASP A 281 -14.85 17.00 12.90
N LEU A 282 -13.86 16.20 13.31
CA LEU A 282 -12.66 16.68 14.01
C LEU A 282 -11.82 17.63 13.14
N ALA A 283 -11.84 17.46 11.83
CA ALA A 283 -11.12 18.32 10.88
C ALA A 283 -11.92 19.55 10.44
N GLY A 284 -13.15 19.76 10.94
CA GLY A 284 -14.03 20.85 10.51
C GLY A 284 -14.55 20.69 9.08
N ARG A 285 -14.80 19.45 8.65
CA ARG A 285 -15.35 19.06 7.35
C ARG A 285 -16.77 18.49 7.49
N ASP A 286 -17.62 19.20 8.21
CA ASP A 286 -19.03 18.88 8.48
C ASP A 286 -19.87 18.55 7.24
N GLY A 287 -19.55 19.12 6.07
CA GLY A 287 -20.15 18.77 4.78
C GLY A 287 -19.63 17.47 4.11
N PHE A 288 -18.79 16.66 4.77
CA PHE A 288 -18.36 15.36 4.24
C PHE A 288 -19.39 14.26 4.53
N GLU A 289 -19.81 13.55 3.49
CA GLU A 289 -20.75 12.43 3.62
C GLU A 289 -20.16 11.16 2.99
N PRO A 290 -19.90 10.10 3.78
CA PRO A 290 -19.53 8.81 3.22
C PRO A 290 -20.71 8.20 2.46
N ALA A 291 -20.42 7.50 1.38
CA ALA A 291 -21.41 6.83 0.55
C ALA A 291 -22.00 5.61 1.29
N PRO A 292 -23.33 5.42 1.28
CA PRO A 292 -23.98 4.35 2.04
C PRO A 292 -23.73 2.94 1.47
N ASP A 293 -23.25 2.86 0.23
CA ASP A 293 -23.20 1.66 -0.63
C ASP A 293 -21.78 1.27 -1.04
N THR A 294 -20.74 1.90 -0.47
CA THR A 294 -19.35 1.52 -0.78
C THR A 294 -18.94 0.28 0.01
N GLU A 295 -18.66 -0.80 -0.71
CA GLU A 295 -18.18 -2.09 -0.19
C GLU A 295 -16.74 -2.32 -0.63
N PHE A 296 -15.79 -2.32 0.31
CA PHE A 296 -14.36 -2.43 -0.02
C PHE A 296 -14.04 -3.74 -0.74
N ALA A 297 -14.60 -4.86 -0.26
CA ALA A 297 -14.38 -6.17 -0.87
C ALA A 297 -14.87 -6.21 -2.33
N ALA A 298 -16.01 -5.58 -2.63
CA ALA A 298 -16.55 -5.51 -3.98
C ALA A 298 -15.69 -4.63 -4.90
N VAL A 299 -15.22 -3.47 -4.41
CA VAL A 299 -14.31 -2.60 -5.17
C VAL A 299 -13.00 -3.33 -5.47
N ARG A 300 -12.42 -4.01 -4.48
CA ARG A 300 -11.20 -4.79 -4.65
C ARG A 300 -11.38 -5.94 -5.64
N GLN A 301 -12.49 -6.66 -5.55
CA GLN A 301 -12.80 -7.74 -6.49
C GLN A 301 -12.95 -7.20 -7.92
N ALA A 302 -13.67 -6.09 -8.11
CA ALA A 302 -13.82 -5.47 -9.42
C ALA A 302 -12.48 -5.03 -10.04
N THR A 303 -11.53 -4.55 -9.23
CA THR A 303 -10.17 -4.24 -9.69
C THR A 303 -9.41 -5.49 -10.14
N VAL A 304 -9.52 -6.60 -9.39
CA VAL A 304 -8.89 -7.87 -9.76
C VAL A 304 -9.53 -8.46 -11.02
N ASP A 305 -10.86 -8.42 -11.12
CA ASP A 305 -11.60 -8.86 -12.31
C ASP A 305 -11.20 -8.02 -13.52
N ARG A 306 -11.05 -6.70 -13.36
CA ARG A 306 -10.56 -5.82 -14.43
C ARG A 306 -9.15 -6.18 -14.89
N LEU A 307 -8.25 -6.56 -13.98
CA LEU A 307 -6.93 -7.09 -14.38
C LEU A 307 -7.09 -8.39 -15.18
N GLY A 308 -7.96 -9.29 -14.72
CA GLY A 308 -8.28 -10.54 -15.40
C GLY A 308 -8.78 -10.30 -16.82
N ASP A 309 -9.75 -9.41 -17.00
CA ASP A 309 -10.29 -9.02 -18.30
C ASP A 309 -9.19 -8.46 -19.21
N LEU A 310 -8.32 -7.60 -18.70
CA LEU A 310 -7.21 -7.05 -19.48
C LEU A 310 -6.20 -8.12 -19.90
N VAL A 311 -5.94 -9.10 -19.03
CA VAL A 311 -5.10 -10.25 -19.36
C VAL A 311 -5.77 -11.11 -20.43
N GLU A 312 -7.06 -11.40 -20.31
CA GLU A 312 -7.82 -12.19 -21.27
C GLU A 312 -7.95 -11.51 -22.65
N GLU A 313 -8.17 -10.19 -22.66
CA GLU A 313 -8.36 -9.42 -23.90
C GLU A 313 -7.04 -9.19 -24.65
N HIS A 314 -5.93 -8.98 -23.93
CA HIS A 314 -4.70 -8.45 -24.52
C HIS A 314 -3.49 -9.40 -24.49
N LEU A 315 -3.58 -10.55 -23.82
CA LEU A 315 -2.53 -11.57 -23.82
C LEU A 315 -2.99 -12.86 -24.51
N ASP A 316 -2.02 -13.60 -25.05
CA ASP A 316 -2.19 -14.98 -25.51
C ASP A 316 -2.30 -15.91 -24.29
N THR A 317 -3.51 -16.01 -23.73
CA THR A 317 -3.80 -16.82 -22.55
C THR A 317 -3.60 -18.31 -22.80
N GLU A 318 -3.77 -18.78 -24.04
CA GLU A 318 -3.45 -20.17 -24.38
C GLU A 318 -1.94 -20.43 -24.28
N ALA A 319 -1.09 -19.50 -24.75
CA ALA A 319 0.35 -19.61 -24.59
C ALA A 319 0.75 -19.59 -23.12
N LEU A 320 0.12 -18.72 -22.30
CA LEU A 320 0.37 -18.68 -20.86
C LEU A 320 0.00 -20.01 -20.17
N TRP A 321 -1.15 -20.60 -20.51
CA TRP A 321 -1.54 -21.92 -19.99
C TRP A 321 -0.57 -23.02 -20.41
N ARG A 322 -0.13 -23.04 -21.68
CA ARG A 322 0.91 -23.97 -22.13
C ARG A 322 2.19 -23.86 -21.31
N LEU A 323 2.62 -22.65 -20.96
CA LEU A 323 3.80 -22.44 -20.11
C LEU A 323 3.61 -22.97 -18.68
N ILE A 324 2.42 -22.78 -18.09
CA ILE A 324 2.10 -23.29 -16.75
C ILE A 324 2.10 -24.82 -16.73
N GLU A 325 1.52 -25.45 -17.76
CA GLU A 325 1.33 -26.90 -17.80
C GLU A 325 2.57 -27.66 -18.29
N GLN A 326 3.32 -27.09 -19.22
CA GLN A 326 4.37 -27.79 -19.98
C GLN A 326 5.76 -27.19 -19.77
N GLY A 327 5.86 -26.03 -19.11
CA GLY A 327 7.12 -25.31 -18.92
C GLY A 327 7.56 -24.51 -20.15
N PRO A 328 8.76 -23.90 -20.11
CA PRO A 328 9.28 -23.11 -21.21
C PRO A 328 9.57 -23.98 -22.45
N PRO A 329 9.40 -23.45 -23.67
CA PRO A 329 9.66 -24.20 -24.88
C PRO A 329 11.15 -24.56 -25.00
N ALA A 330 11.43 -25.78 -25.47
CA ALA A 330 12.80 -26.22 -25.72
C ALA A 330 13.40 -25.58 -26.98
N GLY A 331 14.73 -25.43 -27.01
CA GLY A 331 15.45 -24.99 -28.21
C GLY A 331 15.38 -23.49 -28.50
N LEU A 332 15.06 -22.66 -27.51
CA LEU A 332 15.15 -21.21 -27.64
C LEU A 332 16.59 -20.76 -27.93
N PRO A 333 16.80 -19.76 -28.80
CA PRO A 333 18.15 -19.27 -29.10
C PRO A 333 18.85 -18.72 -27.86
N LEU A 334 20.16 -19.01 -27.74
CA LEU A 334 21.05 -18.41 -26.77
C LEU A 334 21.55 -17.06 -27.31
N LEU A 335 21.45 -16.01 -26.51
CA LEU A 335 22.03 -14.70 -26.80
C LEU A 335 23.34 -14.52 -26.03
N ALA A 336 24.40 -14.09 -26.73
CA ALA A 336 25.64 -13.65 -26.08
C ALA A 336 25.44 -12.25 -25.45
N PRO A 337 26.05 -11.91 -24.29
CA PRO A 337 27.22 -12.55 -23.66
C PRO A 337 26.94 -13.67 -22.64
N GLY A 338 25.69 -14.14 -22.49
CA GLY A 338 25.33 -15.29 -21.63
C GLY A 338 26.03 -16.63 -21.94
N ALA A 339 26.97 -16.64 -22.90
CA ALA A 339 27.78 -17.76 -23.32
C ALA A 339 29.05 -17.99 -22.47
N THR A 340 29.23 -17.28 -21.35
CA THR A 340 30.39 -17.47 -20.47
C THR A 340 30.03 -17.51 -19.00
N GLN A 341 29.83 -18.73 -18.48
CA GLN A 341 30.68 -19.31 -17.43
C GLN A 341 31.00 -20.76 -17.80
#